data_AF-A0A7J4V3U9-F1
#
_entry.id   AF-A0A7J4V3U9-F1
#
_cell.length_a   1.000
_cell.length_b   1.000
_cell.length_c   1.000
_cell.angle_alpha   90.00
_cell.angle_beta   90.00
_cell.angle_gamma   90.00
#
_symmetry.space_group_name_H-M   'P 1'
#
loop_
_entity.id
_entity.type
_entity.pdbx_description
1 polymer ?
#
loop_
_entity_poly.entity_id
_entity_poly.type
_entity_poly.pdbx_seq_one_letter_code
_entity_poly.pdbx_strand_id
1 'polypeptide(L)'
;MPTDIRGRVEEDRGILKKIQTFIPGFRGYRLREDLRDADRMLRSQLAQKLSLERRGLEECRGLLVQSYGSKELDLIGGLINQFKKVEGAVTHAEMGYSGFAADIQIKEEELDKLYEFDASMLDHIVAIHVSIESLKNELMAADETASYKDIMNIKARITDFEDKFNRRMLVIQGTEV
;
A
#
# COMPACT_ATOMS: atom_id res chain seq x y z
N MET A 1 -19.03 -10.35 -31.04
CA MET A 1 -17.87 -11.10 -30.50
C MET A 1 -17.91 -10.96 -28.98
N PRO A 2 -18.18 -12.03 -28.19
CA PRO A 2 -18.13 -11.97 -26.73
C PRO A 2 -16.74 -12.43 -26.26
N THR A 3 -15.71 -11.62 -26.50
CA THR A 3 -14.34 -11.85 -26.02
C THR A 3 -14.02 -11.02 -24.78
N ASP A 4 -14.74 -9.91 -24.58
CA ASP A 4 -14.46 -8.93 -23.53
C ASP A 4 -14.82 -9.44 -22.12
N ILE A 5 -15.98 -10.08 -22.00
CA ILE A 5 -16.50 -10.57 -20.70
C ILE A 5 -15.61 -11.68 -20.11
N ARG A 6 -15.02 -12.55 -20.94
CA ARG A 6 -14.14 -13.62 -20.46
C ARG A 6 -12.80 -13.09 -19.97
N GLY A 7 -12.24 -12.10 -20.67
CA GLY A 7 -10.99 -11.45 -20.26
C GLY A 7 -11.15 -10.76 -18.90
N ARG A 8 -12.22 -9.96 -18.74
CA ARG A 8 -12.52 -9.27 -17.49
C ARG A 8 -12.70 -10.23 -16.31
N VAL A 9 -13.48 -11.30 -16.50
CA VAL A 9 -13.70 -12.31 -15.45
C VAL A 9 -12.43 -13.06 -15.03
N GLU A 10 -11.49 -13.30 -15.96
CA GLU A 10 -10.19 -13.91 -15.60
C GLU A 10 -9.29 -12.93 -14.86
N GLU A 11 -9.29 -11.66 -15.25
CA GLU A 11 -8.54 -10.58 -14.60
C GLU A 11 -9.03 -10.35 -13.17
N ASP A 12 -10.34 -10.25 -12.96
CA ASP A 12 -10.96 -10.08 -11.64
C ASP A 12 -10.61 -11.25 -10.70
N ARG A 13 -10.61 -12.48 -11.24
CA ARG A 13 -10.19 -13.67 -10.48
C ARG A 13 -8.71 -13.64 -10.12
N GLY A 14 -7.87 -13.15 -11.03
CA GLY A 14 -6.44 -12.96 -10.79
C GLY A 14 -6.18 -11.96 -9.66
N ILE A 15 -6.84 -10.81 -9.73
CA ILE A 15 -6.75 -9.74 -8.72
C ILE A 15 -7.23 -10.23 -7.36
N LEU A 16 -8.41 -10.85 -7.29
CA LEU A 16 -8.95 -11.35 -6.01
C LEU A 16 -8.02 -12.40 -5.37
N LYS A 17 -7.49 -13.33 -6.18
CA LYS A 17 -6.57 -14.37 -5.70
C LYS A 17 -5.28 -13.76 -5.15
N LYS A 18 -4.76 -12.73 -5.80
CA LYS A 18 -3.60 -11.99 -5.32
C LYS A 18 -3.89 -11.38 -3.95
N ILE A 19 -5.00 -10.65 -3.80
CA ILE A 19 -5.40 -10.05 -2.52
C ILE A 19 -5.52 -11.11 -1.43
N GLN A 20 -6.17 -12.25 -1.73
CA GLN A 20 -6.31 -13.37 -0.80
C GLN A 20 -4.99 -14.00 -0.35
N THR A 21 -3.94 -13.91 -1.18
CA THR A 21 -2.59 -14.39 -0.82
C THR A 21 -1.96 -13.51 0.27
N PHE A 22 -2.26 -12.21 0.27
CA PHE A 22 -1.78 -11.26 1.28
C PHE A 22 -2.71 -11.15 2.50
N ILE A 23 -4.00 -11.41 2.31
CA ILE A 23 -5.05 -11.20 3.30
C ILE A 23 -5.84 -12.50 3.46
N PRO A 24 -5.36 -13.41 4.32
CA PRO A 24 -6.08 -14.65 4.61
C PRO A 24 -7.50 -14.37 5.10
N GLY A 25 -8.47 -15.08 4.52
CA GLY A 25 -9.88 -14.92 4.87
C GLY A 25 -10.62 -13.80 4.13
N PHE A 26 -9.95 -13.04 3.24
CA PHE A 26 -10.59 -12.02 2.42
C PHE A 26 -11.55 -12.66 1.39
N ARG A 27 -12.85 -12.34 1.48
CA ARG A 27 -13.90 -12.94 0.62
C ARG A 27 -14.35 -12.02 -0.52
N GLY A 28 -13.77 -10.83 -0.62
CA GLY A 28 -14.20 -9.80 -1.56
C GLY A 28 -15.36 -8.95 -1.04
N TYR A 29 -15.82 -8.03 -1.88
CA TYR A 29 -16.80 -7.00 -1.58
C TYR A 29 -18.17 -7.40 -2.14
N ARG A 30 -18.90 -8.30 -1.47
CA ARG A 30 -20.17 -8.86 -2.00
C ARG A 30 -21.42 -8.16 -1.49
N LEU A 31 -21.43 -7.75 -0.22
CA LEU A 31 -22.52 -7.00 0.44
C LEU A 31 -21.96 -5.83 1.26
N ARG A 32 -22.83 -4.95 1.76
CA ARG A 32 -22.42 -3.74 2.50
C ARG A 32 -21.71 -4.05 3.82
N GLU A 33 -22.14 -5.08 4.55
CA GLU A 33 -21.44 -5.59 5.74
C GLU A 33 -20.08 -6.20 5.35
N ASP A 34 -20.02 -6.93 4.22
CA ASP A 34 -18.77 -7.46 3.69
C ASP A 34 -17.77 -6.35 3.33
N LEU A 35 -18.24 -5.18 2.86
CA LEU A 35 -17.36 -4.06 2.52
C LEU A 35 -16.58 -3.54 3.73
N ARG A 36 -17.27 -3.28 4.84
CA ARG A 36 -16.64 -2.76 6.07
C ARG A 36 -15.67 -3.79 6.65
N ASP A 37 -16.05 -5.05 6.63
CA ASP A 37 -15.22 -6.13 7.16
C ASP A 37 -13.99 -6.39 6.28
N ALA A 38 -14.18 -6.48 4.97
CA ALA A 38 -13.11 -6.64 4.00
C ALA A 38 -12.15 -5.42 4.01
N ASP A 39 -12.68 -4.20 4.12
CA ASP A 39 -11.88 -2.98 4.27
C ASP A 39 -11.04 -3.01 5.56
N ARG A 40 -11.65 -3.36 6.70
CA ARG A 40 -10.93 -3.47 7.97
C ARG A 40 -9.82 -4.52 7.92
N MET A 41 -10.10 -5.68 7.34
CA MET A 41 -9.10 -6.73 7.15
C MET A 41 -7.93 -6.25 6.28
N LEU A 42 -8.24 -5.60 5.15
CA LEU A 42 -7.22 -5.03 4.26
C LEU A 42 -6.38 -3.99 4.98
N ARG A 43 -6.99 -2.97 5.61
CA ARG A 43 -6.26 -1.91 6.31
C ARG A 43 -5.39 -2.45 7.44
N SER A 44 -5.88 -3.44 8.20
CA SER A 44 -5.10 -4.08 9.25
C SER A 44 -3.83 -4.76 8.68
N GLN A 45 -3.97 -5.51 7.59
CA GLN A 45 -2.84 -6.16 6.93
C GLN A 45 -1.88 -5.15 6.30
N LEU A 46 -2.38 -4.11 5.62
CA LEU A 46 -1.57 -3.04 5.04
C LEU A 46 -0.77 -2.30 6.12
N ALA A 47 -1.41 -1.92 7.23
CA ALA A 47 -0.75 -1.27 8.35
C ALA A 47 0.38 -2.15 8.93
N GLN A 48 0.12 -3.46 9.12
CA GLN A 48 1.13 -4.40 9.60
C GLN A 48 2.33 -4.47 8.65
N LYS A 49 2.09 -4.54 7.34
CA LYS A 49 3.15 -4.56 6.31
C LYS A 49 3.93 -3.25 6.26
N LEU A 50 3.27 -2.10 6.27
CA LEU A 50 3.94 -0.79 6.34
C LEU A 50 4.82 -0.68 7.58
N SER A 51 4.37 -1.21 8.73
CA SER A 51 5.14 -1.24 9.96
C SER A 51 6.37 -2.15 9.88
N LEU A 52 6.30 -3.25 9.13
CA LEU A 52 7.44 -4.12 8.81
C LEU A 52 8.47 -3.38 7.95
N GLU A 53 8.04 -2.79 6.84
CA GLU A 53 8.94 -2.05 5.94
C GLU A 53 9.58 -0.84 6.65
N ARG A 54 8.80 -0.12 7.47
CA ARG A 54 9.34 0.97 8.29
C ARG A 54 10.45 0.50 9.23
N ARG A 55 10.33 -0.69 9.84
CA ARG A 55 11.40 -1.27 10.67
C ARG A 55 12.63 -1.61 9.84
N GLY A 56 12.46 -2.10 8.61
CA GLY A 56 13.57 -2.29 7.67
C GLY A 56 14.32 -0.98 7.38
N LEU A 57 13.61 0.14 7.23
CA LEU A 57 14.25 1.46 7.07
C LEU A 57 14.96 1.93 8.35
N GLU A 58 14.43 1.62 9.54
CA GLU A 58 15.10 1.90 10.82
C GLU A 58 16.42 1.11 10.93
N GLU A 59 16.44 -0.14 10.46
CA GLU A 59 17.67 -0.95 10.35
C GLU A 59 18.68 -0.31 9.39
N CYS A 60 18.23 0.11 8.19
CA CYS A 60 19.08 0.84 7.23
C CYS A 60 19.68 2.11 7.84
N ARG A 61 18.88 2.87 8.60
CA ARG A 61 19.36 4.06 9.30
C ARG A 61 20.43 3.71 10.34
N GLY A 62 20.30 2.57 11.03
CA GLY A 62 21.30 2.07 11.97
C GLY A 62 22.64 1.70 11.32
N LEU A 63 22.62 1.20 10.09
CA LEU A 63 23.84 0.89 9.32
C LEU A 63 24.66 2.16 9.01
N LEU A 64 23.97 3.28 8.73
CA LEU A 64 24.60 4.57 8.47
C LEU A 64 25.24 5.22 9.71
N VAL A 65 24.87 4.82 10.93
CA VAL A 65 25.47 5.40 12.15
C VAL A 65 26.97 5.08 12.25
N GLN A 66 27.47 4.10 11.49
CA GLN A 66 28.89 3.74 11.43
C GLN A 66 29.65 4.37 10.25
N SER A 67 28.96 4.93 9.25
CA SER A 67 29.54 5.51 8.05
C SER A 67 29.00 6.94 7.85
N TYR A 68 29.87 7.95 7.95
CA TYR A 68 29.61 9.40 8.04
C TYR A 68 28.79 10.08 6.89
N GLY A 69 27.73 9.46 6.34
CA GLY A 69 26.83 10.04 5.34
C GLY A 69 25.67 10.79 5.97
N SER A 70 25.79 12.12 6.14
CA SER A 70 24.72 12.94 6.74
C SER A 70 23.47 13.03 5.86
N LYS A 71 23.63 12.94 4.54
CA LYS A 71 22.55 13.13 3.56
C LYS A 71 21.62 11.93 3.49
N GLU A 72 22.17 10.73 3.43
CA GLU A 72 21.43 9.46 3.38
C GLU A 72 20.63 9.28 4.68
N LEU A 73 21.22 9.68 5.81
CA LEU A 73 20.58 9.64 7.12
C LEU A 73 19.33 10.53 7.17
N ASP A 74 19.43 11.76 6.65
CA ASP A 74 18.29 12.67 6.55
C ASP A 74 17.20 12.13 5.61
N LEU A 75 17.60 11.56 4.46
CA LEU A 75 16.65 10.99 3.49
C LEU A 75 15.89 9.79 4.07
N ILE A 76 16.59 8.86 4.72
CA ILE A 76 15.96 7.71 5.38
C ILE A 76 15.10 8.17 6.57
N GLY A 77 15.55 9.18 7.33
CA GLY A 77 14.73 9.80 8.38
C GLY A 77 13.41 10.37 7.83
N GLY A 78 13.47 11.04 6.68
CA GLY A 78 12.29 11.52 5.96
C GLY A 78 11.35 10.40 5.53
N LEU A 79 11.89 9.31 4.97
CA LEU A 79 11.10 8.13 4.61
C LEU A 79 10.43 7.50 5.82
N ILE A 80 11.14 7.29 6.92
CA ILE A 80 10.57 6.73 8.16
C ILE A 80 9.36 7.56 8.62
N ASN A 81 9.46 8.89 8.58
CA ASN A 81 8.35 9.77 8.94
C ASN A 81 7.18 9.66 7.94
N GLN A 82 7.45 9.53 6.65
CA GLN A 82 6.42 9.30 5.64
C GLN A 82 5.69 7.97 5.88
N PHE A 83 6.42 6.89 6.16
CA PHE A 83 5.82 5.60 6.50
C PHE A 83 4.93 5.70 7.76
N LYS A 84 5.37 6.40 8.81
CA LYS A 84 4.54 6.62 10.01
C LYS A 84 3.24 7.37 9.67
N LYS A 85 3.32 8.39 8.83
CA LYS A 85 2.14 9.16 8.37
C LYS A 85 1.16 8.24 7.63
N VAL A 86 1.65 7.48 6.66
CA VAL A 86 0.82 6.57 5.85
C VAL A 86 0.25 5.43 6.71
N GLU A 87 1.05 4.83 7.59
CA GLU A 87 0.61 3.81 8.56
C GLU A 87 -0.54 4.34 9.44
N GLY A 88 -0.41 5.57 9.95
CA GLY A 88 -1.45 6.24 10.72
C GLY A 88 -2.72 6.49 9.90
N ALA A 89 -2.59 6.99 8.67
CA ALA A 89 -3.72 7.23 7.77
C ALA A 89 -4.50 5.93 7.46
N VAL A 90 -3.78 4.84 7.15
CA VAL A 90 -4.37 3.52 6.88
C VAL A 90 -5.06 2.97 8.14
N THR A 91 -4.43 3.09 9.30
CA THR A 91 -4.98 2.56 10.55
C THR A 91 -6.26 3.27 10.96
N HIS A 92 -6.31 4.59 10.80
CA HIS A 92 -7.37 5.45 11.35
C HIS A 92 -8.45 5.88 10.35
N ALA A 93 -8.42 5.37 9.12
CA ALA A 93 -9.38 5.73 8.07
C ALA A 93 -10.86 5.44 8.42
N GLU A 94 -11.15 4.60 9.42
CA GLU A 94 -12.52 4.32 9.89
C GLU A 94 -13.29 5.57 10.34
N MET A 95 -12.61 6.60 10.84
CA MET A 95 -13.27 7.80 11.35
C MET A 95 -13.98 8.61 10.25
N GLY A 96 -13.56 8.48 8.99
CA GLY A 96 -14.20 9.13 7.84
C GLY A 96 -15.52 8.51 7.41
N TYR A 97 -15.89 7.32 7.93
CA TYR A 97 -17.14 6.64 7.56
C TYR A 97 -18.39 7.16 8.30
N SER A 98 -18.21 8.06 9.25
CA SER A 98 -19.28 8.59 10.12
C SER A 98 -20.29 9.48 9.39
N GLY A 99 -19.98 9.95 8.17
CA GLY A 99 -20.89 10.75 7.33
C GLY A 99 -21.73 9.96 6.32
N PHE A 100 -21.65 8.62 6.30
CA PHE A 100 -22.37 7.82 5.32
C PHE A 100 -23.87 7.78 5.62
N ALA A 101 -24.65 8.45 4.76
CA ALA A 101 -26.07 8.19 4.59
C ALA A 101 -26.26 6.70 4.23
N ALA A 102 -27.22 6.06 4.89
CA ALA A 102 -27.44 4.61 4.91
C ALA A 102 -27.84 3.96 3.55
N ASP A 103 -27.66 4.65 2.42
CA ASP A 103 -28.29 4.29 1.13
C ASP A 103 -27.36 4.24 -0.09
N ILE A 104 -26.05 4.42 0.05
CA ILE A 104 -25.13 4.26 -1.09
C ILE A 104 -24.95 2.76 -1.39
N GLN A 105 -25.42 2.34 -2.55
CA GLN A 105 -25.13 1.04 -3.16
C GLN A 105 -23.91 1.22 -4.07
N ILE A 106 -22.76 0.67 -3.66
CA ILE A 106 -21.55 0.69 -4.50
C ILE A 106 -21.85 -0.11 -5.77
N LYS A 107 -21.59 0.49 -6.93
CA LYS A 107 -21.80 -0.12 -8.23
C LYS A 107 -20.68 -1.13 -8.54
N GLU A 108 -20.95 -2.06 -9.44
CA GLU A 108 -19.98 -3.08 -9.87
C GLU A 108 -18.66 -2.44 -10.36
N GLU A 109 -18.74 -1.39 -11.16
CA GLU A 109 -17.56 -0.64 -11.65
C GLU A 109 -16.72 0.00 -10.52
N GLU A 110 -17.37 0.41 -9.42
CA GLU A 110 -16.68 0.96 -8.26
C GLU A 110 -16.00 -0.16 -7.44
N LEU A 111 -16.61 -1.35 -7.38
CA LEU A 111 -16.00 -2.52 -6.76
C LEU A 111 -14.74 -2.97 -7.51
N ASP A 112 -14.79 -2.96 -8.84
CA ASP A 112 -13.64 -3.31 -9.68
C ASP A 112 -12.48 -2.34 -9.41
N LYS A 113 -12.76 -1.03 -9.35
CA LYS A 113 -11.76 -0.01 -8.95
C LYS A 113 -11.17 -0.27 -7.57
N LEU A 114 -11.97 -0.66 -6.58
CA LEU A 114 -11.45 -0.99 -5.24
C LEU A 114 -10.44 -2.14 -5.34
N TYR A 115 -10.76 -3.19 -6.08
CA TYR A 115 -9.86 -4.32 -6.29
C TYR A 115 -8.56 -3.92 -6.99
N GLU A 116 -8.63 -3.05 -8.00
CA GLU A 116 -7.45 -2.51 -8.68
C GLU A 116 -6.56 -1.70 -7.73
N PHE A 117 -7.15 -0.82 -6.92
CA PHE A 117 -6.40 -0.05 -5.92
C PHE A 117 -5.75 -0.97 -4.89
N ASP A 118 -6.47 -1.97 -4.39
CA ASP A 118 -5.95 -2.95 -3.42
C ASP A 118 -4.77 -3.72 -4.00
N ALA A 119 -4.91 -4.24 -5.21
CA ALA A 119 -3.86 -4.99 -5.88
C ALA A 119 -2.63 -4.12 -6.15
N SER A 120 -2.82 -2.85 -6.53
CA SER A 120 -1.75 -1.89 -6.77
C SER A 120 -1.01 -1.56 -5.47
N MET A 121 -1.73 -1.31 -4.37
CA MET A 121 -1.12 -1.08 -3.05
C MET A 121 -0.27 -2.27 -2.60
N LEU A 122 -0.76 -3.50 -2.81
CA LEU A 122 0.01 -4.71 -2.50
C LEU A 122 1.29 -4.83 -3.35
N ASP A 123 1.24 -4.46 -4.64
CA ASP A 123 2.46 -4.43 -5.48
C ASP A 123 3.48 -3.41 -4.99
N HIS A 124 3.02 -2.23 -4.60
CA HIS A 124 3.90 -1.21 -4.04
C HIS A 124 4.59 -1.70 -2.77
N ILE A 125 3.88 -2.40 -1.87
CA ILE A 125 4.47 -3.01 -0.67
C ILE A 125 5.55 -4.04 -1.04
N VAL A 126 5.27 -4.95 -1.98
CA VAL A 126 6.25 -5.95 -2.42
C VAL A 126 7.50 -5.29 -2.99
N ALA A 127 7.32 -4.26 -3.82
CA ALA A 127 8.44 -3.59 -4.46
C ALA A 127 9.22 -2.66 -3.50
N ILE A 128 8.55 -2.08 -2.51
CA ILE A 128 9.20 -1.39 -1.37
C ILE A 128 10.09 -2.39 -0.64
N HIS A 129 9.57 -3.58 -0.30
CA HIS A 129 10.32 -4.61 0.39
C HIS A 129 11.60 -4.99 -0.34
N VAL A 130 11.50 -5.25 -1.65
CA VAL A 130 12.67 -5.54 -2.50
C VAL A 130 13.68 -4.38 -2.50
N SER A 131 13.20 -3.14 -2.57
CA SER A 131 14.07 -1.95 -2.56
C SER A 131 14.75 -1.73 -1.21
N ILE A 132 14.09 -2.08 -0.09
CA ILE A 132 14.69 -2.00 1.25
C ILE A 132 15.78 -3.06 1.42
N GLU A 133 15.53 -4.30 0.99
CA GLU A 133 16.54 -5.36 1.07
C GLU A 133 17.75 -5.06 0.17
N SER A 134 17.52 -4.49 -1.01
CA SER A 134 18.58 -3.99 -1.88
C SER A 134 19.37 -2.85 -1.22
N LEU A 135 18.68 -1.84 -0.69
CA LEU A 135 19.29 -0.72 0.04
C LEU A 135 20.18 -1.21 1.20
N LYS A 136 19.75 -2.22 1.97
CA LYS A 136 20.59 -2.79 3.05
C LYS A 136 21.93 -3.29 2.52
N ASN A 137 21.92 -4.02 1.41
CA ASN A 137 23.14 -4.54 0.80
C ASN A 137 24.04 -3.42 0.26
N GLU A 138 23.45 -2.42 -0.38
CA GLU A 138 24.17 -1.27 -0.95
C GLU A 138 24.81 -0.41 0.14
N LEU A 139 24.12 -0.21 1.26
CA LEU A 139 24.66 0.48 2.44
C LEU A 139 25.85 -0.29 3.04
N MET A 140 25.75 -1.62 3.16
CA MET A 140 26.86 -2.45 3.64
C MET A 140 28.07 -2.44 2.69
N ALA A 141 27.82 -2.30 1.38
CA ALA A 141 28.85 -2.17 0.36
C ALA A 141 29.42 -0.74 0.23
N ALA A 142 28.86 0.23 0.95
CA ALA A 142 29.16 1.65 0.84
C ALA A 142 29.00 2.20 -0.60
N ASP A 143 28.03 1.68 -1.36
CA ASP A 143 27.67 2.20 -2.68
C ASP A 143 26.64 3.33 -2.55
N GLU A 144 27.13 4.57 -2.47
CA GLU A 144 26.30 5.76 -2.31
C GLU A 144 25.32 5.97 -3.48
N THR A 145 25.75 5.65 -4.70
CA THR A 145 24.93 5.91 -5.89
C THR A 145 23.76 4.93 -5.97
N ALA A 146 24.03 3.65 -5.70
CA ALA A 146 23.00 2.64 -5.63
C ALA A 146 22.04 2.91 -4.46
N SER A 147 22.58 3.18 -3.27
CA SER A 147 21.78 3.49 -2.07
C SER A 147 20.84 4.67 -2.30
N TYR A 148 21.32 5.75 -2.93
CA TYR A 148 20.50 6.90 -3.26
C TYR A 148 19.35 6.54 -4.21
N LYS A 149 19.61 5.72 -5.22
CA LYS A 149 18.60 5.26 -6.18
C LYS A 149 17.51 4.46 -5.47
N ASP A 150 17.86 3.55 -4.57
CA ASP A 150 16.88 2.76 -3.85
C ASP A 150 16.06 3.56 -2.84
N ILE A 151 16.67 4.53 -2.16
CA ILE A 151 15.94 5.52 -1.34
C ILE A 151 14.88 6.25 -2.18
N MET A 152 15.24 6.69 -3.39
CA MET A 152 14.29 7.39 -4.28
C MET A 152 13.19 6.44 -4.80
N ASN A 153 13.52 5.19 -5.10
CA ASN A 153 12.55 4.17 -5.50
C ASN A 153 11.53 3.91 -4.37
N ILE A 154 12.01 3.76 -3.14
CA ILE A 154 11.15 3.58 -1.96
C ILE A 154 10.23 4.79 -1.81
N LYS A 155 10.78 6.01 -1.92
CA LYS A 155 10.01 7.26 -1.83
C LYS A 155 8.88 7.32 -2.86
N ALA A 156 9.19 7.06 -4.13
CA ALA A 156 8.19 7.06 -5.19
C ALA A 156 7.07 6.05 -4.90
N ARG A 157 7.43 4.83 -4.49
CA ARG A 157 6.46 3.77 -4.23
C ARG A 157 5.56 4.04 -3.04
N ILE A 158 6.08 4.62 -1.95
CA ILE A 158 5.24 4.94 -0.79
C ILE A 158 4.32 6.15 -1.08
N THR A 159 4.76 7.08 -1.93
CA THR A 159 3.88 8.15 -2.44
C THR A 159 2.77 7.58 -3.32
N ASP A 160 3.10 6.71 -4.29
CA ASP A 160 2.09 6.07 -5.12
C ASP A 160 1.12 5.23 -4.29
N PHE A 161 1.62 4.50 -3.28
CA PHE A 161 0.78 3.78 -2.34
C PHE A 161 -0.22 4.71 -1.63
N GLU A 162 0.28 5.84 -1.09
CA GLU A 162 -0.56 6.84 -0.40
C GLU A 162 -1.64 7.38 -1.34
N ASP A 163 -1.30 7.69 -2.59
CA ASP A 163 -2.24 8.16 -3.60
C ASP A 163 -3.31 7.12 -3.94
N LYS A 164 -2.93 5.85 -4.12
CA LYS A 164 -3.89 4.74 -4.34
C LYS A 164 -4.81 4.57 -3.15
N PHE A 165 -4.28 4.64 -1.93
CA PHE A 165 -5.08 4.55 -0.72
C PHE A 165 -6.09 5.71 -0.62
N ASN A 166 -5.66 6.94 -0.88
CA ASN A 166 -6.53 8.11 -0.84
C ASN A 166 -7.65 8.02 -1.89
N ARG A 167 -7.33 7.63 -3.12
CA ARG A 167 -8.33 7.44 -4.19
C ARG A 167 -9.31 6.33 -3.87
N ARG A 168 -8.82 5.21 -3.32
CA ARG A 168 -9.67 4.13 -2.81
C ARG A 168 -10.66 4.64 -1.76
N MET A 169 -10.21 5.49 -0.84
CA MET A 169 -11.11 6.08 0.16
C MET A 169 -12.18 6.98 -0.45
N LEU A 170 -11.92 7.69 -1.55
CA LEU A 170 -12.93 8.48 -2.27
C LEU A 170 -14.01 7.59 -2.89
N VAL A 171 -13.62 6.46 -3.50
CA VAL A 171 -14.58 5.46 -4.02
C VAL A 171 -15.45 4.93 -2.90
N ILE A 172 -14.82 4.54 -1.79
CA ILE A 172 -15.56 4.07 -0.63
C ILE A 172 -16.54 5.13 -0.13
N GLN A 173 -16.11 6.40 -0.05
CA GLN A 173 -16.92 7.54 0.37
C GLN A 173 -18.01 7.97 -0.63
N GLY A 174 -18.03 7.41 -1.84
CA GLY A 174 -18.93 7.83 -2.90
C GLY A 174 -18.68 9.28 -3.36
N THR A 175 -17.44 9.77 -3.19
CA THR A 175 -17.03 11.13 -3.54
C THR A 175 -16.11 11.20 -4.75
N GLU A 176 -15.87 10.07 -5.42
CA GLU A 176 -15.22 10.05 -6.73
C GLU A 176 -16.18 10.62 -7.79
N VAL A 177 -15.82 11.74 -8.41
CA VAL A 177 -16.60 12.46 -9.45
C VAL A 177 -15.98 12.27 -10.83
#